data_AF-A0A8B8D4Q6-F1
#
_entry.id   AF-A0A8B8D4Q6-F1
#
_cell.length_a   1.000
_cell.length_b   1.000
_cell.length_c   1.000
_cell.angle_alpha   90.00
_cell.angle_beta   90.00
_cell.angle_gamma   90.00
#
_symmetry.space_group_name_H-M   'P 1'
#
loop_
_entity.id
_entity.type
_entity.pdbx_description
1 polymer ?
#
loop_
_entity_poly.entity_id
_entity_poly.type
_entity_poly.pdbx_seq_one_letter_code
_entity_poly.pdbx_strand_id
1 'polypeptide(L)'
;MNGSNSDDGNVKSPGERGAYVLLPIKGVLMVAAIALISSSIDISMGNPCELKEALDLISLNYAPFCKYNSIIEESDTVFDWGVAAFCCHSILFLVILSACMWPSENKKIGFLIIYIVVFVFAVIFIPLIFIQNNNINDTKKITAHRVDYRRLKSEMLQSLDKHFKSDDPKNDKTISSGWNKLFIQYKCCAVHDVTGTTNDFDTTPWCTTSGTCQATASQIPKTCCKDVTLANYSSAPSPCHASVNPGTYNPGCFELVKLLGVANVETCQVFMLSFSLSILAILQILDAIVAIVVLPFLIYDFIINRK
;
A
#
# COMPACT_ATOMS: atom_id res chain seq x y z
N MET A 1 -22.31 8.08 75.26
CA MET A 1 -23.01 7.80 73.99
C MET A 1 -22.01 8.01 72.87
N ASN A 2 -21.27 6.96 72.50
CA ASN A 2 -20.35 6.97 71.36
C ASN A 2 -21.05 6.26 70.20
N GLY A 3 -21.44 7.01 69.17
CA GLY A 3 -21.78 6.46 67.86
C GLY A 3 -20.51 6.41 67.02
N SER A 4 -20.01 5.21 66.75
CA SER A 4 -18.96 4.98 65.76
C SER A 4 -19.61 4.88 64.38
N ASN A 5 -19.41 5.90 63.54
CA ASN A 5 -19.57 5.78 62.09
C ASN A 5 -18.45 4.88 61.56
N SER A 6 -18.80 3.65 61.20
CA SER A 6 -17.99 2.80 60.32
C SER A 6 -18.38 3.10 58.88
N ASP A 7 -17.69 4.07 58.27
CA ASP A 7 -17.61 4.18 56.82
C ASP A 7 -16.76 3.00 56.32
N ASP A 8 -17.42 1.89 55.98
CA ASP A 8 -16.81 0.79 55.26
C ASP A 8 -16.54 1.24 53.82
N GLY A 9 -15.37 1.85 53.62
CA GLY A 9 -14.81 2.12 52.31
C GLY A 9 -14.56 0.79 51.59
N ASN A 10 -15.55 0.35 50.81
CA ASN A 10 -15.57 -0.94 50.13
C ASN A 10 -14.45 -1.00 49.06
N VAL A 11 -13.27 -1.45 49.47
CA VAL A 11 -12.09 -1.63 48.61
C VAL A 11 -12.43 -2.73 47.60
N LYS A 12 -12.83 -2.36 46.38
CA LYS A 12 -13.08 -3.29 45.26
C LYS A 12 -11.93 -4.29 45.12
N SER A 13 -12.27 -5.58 44.96
CA SER A 13 -11.28 -6.66 44.90
C SER A 13 -10.33 -6.48 43.69
N PRO A 14 -9.09 -7.01 43.76
CA PRO A 14 -8.11 -6.88 42.67
C PRO A 14 -8.65 -7.35 41.30
N GLY A 15 -9.45 -8.41 41.28
CA GLY A 15 -10.12 -8.92 40.08
C GLY A 15 -11.13 -7.95 39.48
N GLU A 16 -11.89 -7.22 40.30
CA GLU A 16 -12.81 -6.20 39.82
C GLU A 16 -12.05 -5.00 39.24
N ARG A 17 -10.99 -4.53 39.92
CA ARG A 17 -10.17 -3.40 39.45
C ARG A 17 -9.52 -3.67 38.10
N GLY A 18 -8.99 -4.87 37.89
CA GLY A 18 -8.39 -5.26 36.62
C GLY A 18 -9.39 -5.30 35.46
N ALA A 19 -10.63 -5.74 35.69
CA ALA A 19 -11.64 -5.82 34.64
C ALA A 19 -12.06 -4.43 34.12
N TYR A 20 -12.09 -3.42 35.00
CA TYR A 20 -12.32 -2.03 34.58
C TYR A 20 -11.17 -1.46 33.73
N VAL A 21 -9.95 -2.01 33.83
CA VAL A 21 -8.80 -1.62 32.99
C VAL A 21 -8.89 -2.26 31.59
N LEU A 22 -9.46 -3.47 31.47
CA LEU A 22 -9.62 -4.12 30.17
C LEU A 22 -10.63 -3.41 29.25
N LEU A 23 -11.72 -2.86 29.80
CA LEU A 23 -12.74 -2.13 29.02
C LEU A 23 -12.18 -1.00 28.14
N PRO A 24 -11.44 0.00 28.68
CA PRO A 24 -10.87 1.05 27.86
C PRO A 24 -9.83 0.52 26.88
N ILE A 25 -9.05 -0.50 27.23
CA ILE A 25 -8.09 -1.13 26.31
C ILE A 25 -8.83 -1.73 25.10
N LYS A 26 -9.92 -2.48 25.33
CA LYS A 26 -10.77 -3.00 24.23
C LYS A 26 -11.38 -1.89 23.39
N GLY A 27 -11.78 -0.78 24.02
CA GLY A 27 -12.24 0.43 23.33
C GLY A 27 -11.21 0.97 22.33
N VAL A 28 -9.96 1.16 22.78
CA VAL A 28 -8.88 1.67 21.92
C VAL A 28 -8.47 0.66 20.86
N LEU A 29 -8.45 -0.64 21.18
CA LEU A 29 -8.19 -1.71 20.21
C LEU A 29 -9.24 -1.73 19.08
N MET A 30 -10.52 -1.51 19.38
CA MET A 30 -11.55 -1.37 18.34
C MET A 30 -11.28 -0.16 17.43
N VAL A 31 -10.90 1.00 17.99
CA VAL A 31 -10.56 2.20 17.20
C VAL A 31 -9.34 1.93 16.30
N ALA A 32 -8.31 1.26 16.83
CA ALA A 32 -7.13 0.90 16.05
C ALA A 32 -7.47 -0.10 14.93
N ALA A 33 -8.37 -1.05 15.17
CA ALA A 33 -8.85 -1.98 14.14
C ALA A 33 -9.65 -1.25 13.04
N ILE A 34 -10.50 -0.27 13.39
CA ILE A 34 -11.21 0.56 12.41
C ILE A 34 -10.22 1.35 11.55
N ALA A 35 -9.22 1.98 12.18
CA ALA A 35 -8.18 2.71 11.45
C ALA A 35 -7.40 1.80 10.51
N LEU A 36 -7.11 0.56 10.94
CA LEU A 36 -6.47 -0.45 10.11
C LEU A 36 -7.33 -0.79 8.89
N ILE A 37 -8.60 -1.12 9.09
CA ILE A 37 -9.58 -1.43 8.02
C ILE A 37 -9.66 -0.28 7.02
N SER A 38 -9.84 0.95 7.49
CA SER A 38 -9.95 2.14 6.62
C SER A 38 -8.68 2.31 5.79
N SER A 39 -7.50 2.22 6.42
CA SER A 39 -6.24 2.36 5.71
C SER A 39 -5.99 1.24 4.69
N SER A 40 -6.46 0.02 4.97
CA SER A 40 -6.38 -1.08 4.01
C SER A 40 -7.26 -0.85 2.78
N ILE A 41 -8.50 -0.36 2.97
CA ILE A 41 -9.39 -0.01 1.84
C ILE A 41 -8.75 1.10 0.99
N ASP A 42 -8.25 2.15 1.63
CA ASP A 42 -7.64 3.28 0.92
C ASP A 42 -6.43 2.85 0.10
N ILE A 43 -5.65 1.88 0.60
CA ILE A 43 -4.51 1.29 -0.11
C ILE A 43 -4.97 0.35 -1.23
N SER A 44 -6.00 -0.48 -1.01
CA SER A 44 -6.49 -1.44 -2.02
C SER A 44 -7.15 -0.75 -3.21
N MET A 45 -7.66 0.47 -3.02
CA MET A 45 -8.15 1.34 -4.08
C MET A 45 -7.03 2.02 -4.90
N GLY A 46 -5.77 1.88 -4.49
CA GLY A 46 -4.62 2.39 -5.23
C GLY A 46 -4.49 1.71 -6.61
N ASN A 47 -4.25 2.49 -7.65
CA ASN A 47 -4.10 1.94 -8.99
C ASN A 47 -2.89 0.98 -9.07
N PRO A 48 -3.03 -0.16 -9.76
CA PRO A 48 -1.92 -1.07 -10.00
C PRO A 48 -0.84 -0.38 -10.83
N CYS A 49 0.38 -0.88 -10.71
CA CYS A 49 1.53 -0.27 -11.36
C CYS A 49 1.54 -0.51 -12.87
N GLU A 50 1.26 0.54 -13.64
CA GLU A 50 1.27 0.51 -15.12
C GLU A 50 2.68 0.54 -15.72
N LEU A 51 3.73 0.76 -14.91
CA LEU A 51 5.11 0.80 -15.41
C LEU A 51 5.50 -0.48 -16.15
N LYS A 52 5.08 -1.65 -15.67
CA LYS A 52 5.40 -2.92 -16.31
C LYS A 52 4.84 -2.99 -17.73
N GLU A 53 3.56 -2.65 -17.88
CA GLU A 53 2.88 -2.62 -19.17
C GLU A 53 3.59 -1.65 -20.14
N ALA A 54 3.93 -0.45 -19.66
CA ALA A 54 4.65 0.54 -20.46
C ALA A 54 6.03 0.04 -20.91
N LEU A 55 6.80 -0.63 -20.04
CA LEU A 55 8.12 -1.15 -20.38
C LEU A 55 8.06 -2.39 -21.29
N ASP A 56 7.04 -3.23 -21.10
CA ASP A 56 6.79 -4.40 -21.95
C ASP A 56 6.48 -3.98 -23.40
N LEU A 57 5.76 -2.87 -23.61
CA LEU A 57 5.53 -2.31 -24.95
C LEU A 57 6.85 -2.08 -25.70
N ILE A 58 7.87 -1.57 -25.04
CA ILE A 58 9.19 -1.27 -25.64
C ILE A 58 10.20 -2.39 -25.46
N SER A 59 9.74 -3.58 -25.06
CA SER A 59 10.53 -4.81 -24.85
C SER A 59 11.72 -4.61 -23.89
N LEU A 60 11.57 -3.71 -22.92
CA LEU A 60 12.58 -3.53 -21.88
C LEU A 60 12.35 -4.54 -20.76
N ASN A 61 13.26 -5.49 -20.63
CA ASN A 61 13.30 -6.40 -19.48
C ASN A 61 13.95 -5.71 -18.27
N TYR A 62 13.28 -4.66 -17.79
CA TYR A 62 13.61 -3.96 -16.56
C TYR A 62 12.61 -4.40 -15.51
N ALA A 63 13.06 -5.03 -14.42
CA ALA A 63 12.19 -5.43 -13.33
C ALA A 63 11.49 -4.18 -12.77
N PRO A 64 10.18 -3.99 -12.98
CA PRO A 64 9.51 -2.77 -12.55
C PRO A 64 9.35 -2.83 -11.03
N PHE A 65 10.10 -1.99 -10.31
CA PHE A 65 9.97 -1.85 -8.86
C PHE A 65 8.89 -0.82 -8.58
N CYS A 66 7.69 -1.30 -8.26
CA CYS A 66 6.54 -0.46 -7.98
C CYS A 66 6.49 -0.16 -6.48
N LYS A 67 6.53 1.13 -6.13
CA LYS A 67 6.83 1.55 -4.76
C LYS A 67 5.86 0.99 -3.69
N TYR A 68 4.64 0.63 -4.04
CA TYR A 68 3.68 0.13 -3.03
C TYR A 68 2.89 -1.09 -3.51
N ASN A 69 3.29 -1.74 -4.61
CA ASN A 69 2.49 -2.82 -5.20
C ASN A 69 2.33 -4.01 -4.25
N SER A 70 3.39 -4.44 -3.57
CA SER A 70 3.27 -5.51 -2.58
C SER A 70 2.51 -5.07 -1.32
N ILE A 71 2.44 -3.77 -0.99
CA ILE A 71 1.57 -3.29 0.09
C ILE A 71 0.10 -3.35 -0.35
N ILE A 72 -0.20 -3.05 -1.62
CA ILE A 72 -1.54 -3.23 -2.20
C ILE A 72 -1.94 -4.71 -2.14
N GLU A 73 -1.07 -5.63 -2.59
CA GLU A 73 -1.35 -7.07 -2.54
C GLU A 73 -1.57 -7.58 -1.11
N GLU A 74 -0.81 -7.06 -0.13
CA GLU A 74 -0.98 -7.41 1.28
C GLU A 74 -2.20 -6.71 1.93
N SER A 75 -2.74 -5.64 1.34
CA SER A 75 -3.77 -4.81 1.98
C SER A 75 -5.09 -5.56 2.20
N ASP A 76 -5.47 -6.46 1.29
CA ASP A 76 -6.65 -7.31 1.42
C ASP A 76 -6.52 -8.27 2.60
N THR A 77 -5.34 -8.90 2.76
CA THR A 77 -5.05 -9.75 3.92
C THR A 77 -5.15 -8.93 5.21
N VAL A 78 -4.55 -7.73 5.25
CA VAL A 78 -4.61 -6.85 6.42
C VAL A 78 -6.03 -6.38 6.72
N PHE A 79 -6.85 -6.17 5.69
CA PHE A 79 -8.26 -5.81 5.83
C PHE A 79 -9.03 -6.91 6.58
N ASP A 80 -8.91 -8.16 6.13
CA ASP A 80 -9.56 -9.31 6.76
C ASP A 80 -9.13 -9.46 8.23
N TRP A 81 -7.83 -9.27 8.51
CA TRP A 81 -7.31 -9.23 9.88
C TRP A 81 -7.92 -8.11 10.71
N GLY A 82 -8.04 -6.90 10.15
CA GLY A 82 -8.67 -5.77 10.81
C GLY A 82 -10.12 -6.05 11.17
N VAL A 83 -10.89 -6.64 10.25
CA VAL A 83 -12.28 -7.04 10.49
C VAL A 83 -12.37 -8.10 11.59
N ALA A 84 -11.53 -9.13 11.53
CA ALA A 84 -11.48 -10.17 12.56
C ALA A 84 -11.14 -9.59 13.94
N ALA A 85 -10.11 -8.74 14.02
CA ALA A 85 -9.71 -8.07 15.26
C ALA A 85 -10.84 -7.20 15.82
N PHE A 86 -11.48 -6.38 14.98
CA PHE A 86 -12.62 -5.55 15.38
C PHE A 86 -13.75 -6.40 15.99
N CYS A 87 -14.20 -7.44 15.28
CA CYS A 87 -15.26 -8.33 15.73
C CYS A 87 -14.91 -9.01 17.07
N CYS A 88 -13.71 -9.56 17.19
CA CYS A 88 -13.27 -10.21 18.43
C CYS A 88 -13.21 -9.22 19.61
N HIS A 89 -12.68 -8.02 19.40
CA HIS A 89 -12.61 -7.01 20.45
C HIS A 89 -13.99 -6.47 20.84
N SER A 90 -14.91 -6.32 19.90
CA SER A 90 -16.30 -5.95 20.19
C SER A 90 -17.01 -7.00 21.04
N ILE A 91 -16.85 -8.30 20.71
CA ILE A 91 -17.44 -9.38 21.52
C ILE A 91 -16.85 -9.37 22.93
N LEU A 92 -15.52 -9.28 23.07
CA LEU A 92 -14.86 -9.24 24.37
C LEU A 92 -15.30 -8.02 25.19
N PHE A 93 -15.43 -6.84 24.56
CA PHE A 93 -15.92 -5.63 25.21
C PHE A 93 -17.31 -5.83 25.82
N LEU A 94 -18.25 -6.39 25.04
CA LEU A 94 -19.62 -6.66 25.48
C LEU A 94 -19.66 -7.71 26.61
N VAL A 95 -18.85 -8.77 26.52
CA VAL A 95 -18.75 -9.79 27.56
C VAL A 95 -18.20 -9.20 28.87
N ILE A 96 -17.15 -8.38 28.81
CA ILE A 96 -16.59 -7.72 30.00
C ILE A 96 -17.59 -6.75 30.61
N LEU A 97 -18.26 -5.94 29.77
CA LEU A 97 -19.29 -5.00 30.21
C LEU A 97 -20.43 -5.72 30.92
N SER A 98 -20.91 -6.83 30.34
CA SER A 98 -21.95 -7.67 30.93
C SER A 98 -21.50 -8.29 32.26
N ALA A 99 -20.26 -8.78 32.32
CA ALA A 99 -19.70 -9.38 33.52
C ALA A 99 -19.51 -8.39 34.68
N CYS A 100 -19.21 -7.12 34.37
CA CYS A 100 -19.18 -6.06 35.38
C CYS A 100 -20.55 -5.85 36.07
N MET A 101 -21.65 -6.19 35.38
CA MET A 101 -23.02 -6.07 35.88
C MET A 101 -23.54 -7.35 36.57
N TRP A 102 -22.75 -8.44 36.63
CA TRP A 102 -23.18 -9.67 37.29
C TRP A 102 -23.29 -9.55 38.82
N PRO A 103 -24.19 -10.33 39.44
CA PRO A 103 -24.23 -10.51 40.89
C PRO A 103 -22.88 -10.98 41.44
N SER A 104 -22.50 -10.51 42.63
CA SER A 104 -21.20 -10.75 43.27
C SER A 104 -20.82 -12.25 43.38
N GLU A 105 -21.81 -13.13 43.54
CA GLU A 105 -21.64 -14.58 43.64
C GLU A 105 -21.01 -15.20 42.38
N ASN A 106 -21.46 -14.77 41.19
CA ASN A 106 -20.98 -15.31 39.91
C ASN A 106 -19.82 -14.50 39.32
N LYS A 107 -19.61 -13.29 39.82
CA LYS A 107 -18.67 -12.30 39.27
C LYS A 107 -17.21 -12.78 39.31
N LYS A 108 -16.80 -13.46 40.38
CA LYS A 108 -15.42 -13.99 40.51
C LYS A 108 -15.10 -15.06 39.46
N ILE A 109 -16.00 -16.04 39.29
CA ILE A 109 -15.83 -17.13 38.32
C ILE A 109 -15.88 -16.56 36.89
N GLY A 110 -16.81 -15.64 36.63
CA GLY A 110 -16.91 -14.95 35.35
C GLY A 110 -15.62 -14.23 34.95
N PHE A 111 -15.03 -13.46 35.88
CA PHE A 111 -13.74 -12.79 35.60
C PHE A 111 -12.60 -13.76 35.37
N LEU A 112 -12.51 -14.86 36.15
CA LEU A 112 -11.48 -15.89 35.91
C LEU A 112 -11.55 -16.41 34.47
N ILE A 113 -12.74 -16.76 33.98
CA ILE A 113 -12.95 -17.23 32.61
C ILE A 113 -12.55 -16.16 31.59
N ILE A 114 -12.98 -14.91 31.79
CA ILE A 114 -12.65 -13.78 30.90
C ILE A 114 -11.13 -13.61 30.78
N TYR A 115 -10.40 -13.64 31.90
CA TYR A 115 -8.95 -13.47 31.89
C TYR A 115 -8.23 -14.62 31.18
N ILE A 116 -8.71 -15.86 31.32
CA ILE A 116 -8.20 -17.01 30.56
C ILE A 116 -8.41 -16.79 29.06
N VAL A 117 -9.62 -16.39 28.66
CA VAL A 117 -9.94 -16.13 27.24
C VAL A 117 -9.09 -14.99 26.68
N VAL A 118 -8.94 -13.88 27.41
CA VAL A 118 -8.11 -12.75 27.00
C VAL A 118 -6.63 -13.16 26.85
N PHE A 119 -6.12 -13.96 27.78
CA PHE A 119 -4.74 -14.46 27.72
C PHE A 119 -4.51 -15.36 26.51
N VAL A 120 -5.37 -16.36 26.30
CA VAL A 120 -5.27 -17.27 25.14
C VAL A 120 -5.36 -16.49 23.83
N PHE A 121 -6.30 -15.54 23.74
CA PHE A 121 -6.43 -14.67 22.58
C PHE A 121 -5.16 -13.86 22.34
N ALA A 122 -4.58 -13.26 23.37
CA ALA A 122 -3.35 -12.47 23.23
C ALA A 122 -2.16 -13.32 22.74
N VAL A 123 -1.99 -14.52 23.27
CA VAL A 123 -0.92 -15.45 22.87
C VAL A 123 -1.03 -15.84 21.39
N ILE A 124 -2.24 -15.95 20.85
CA ILE A 124 -2.47 -16.28 19.44
C ILE A 124 -2.26 -15.04 18.54
N PHE A 125 -2.81 -13.89 18.91
CA PHE A 125 -2.81 -12.69 18.06
C PHE A 125 -1.46 -11.97 18.01
N ILE A 126 -0.65 -12.00 19.08
CA ILE A 126 0.65 -11.31 19.12
C ILE A 126 1.59 -11.83 18.00
N PRO A 127 1.83 -13.14 17.83
CA PRO A 127 2.63 -13.65 16.72
C PRO A 127 2.11 -13.23 15.34
N LEU A 128 0.78 -13.27 15.16
CA LEU A 128 0.13 -12.94 13.89
C LEU A 128 0.34 -11.47 13.51
N ILE A 129 0.15 -10.54 14.46
CA ILE A 129 0.42 -9.12 14.26
C ILE A 129 1.91 -8.90 13.95
N PHE A 130 2.81 -9.64 14.61
CA PHE A 130 4.25 -9.51 14.38
C PHE A 130 4.67 -9.99 12.98
N ILE A 131 4.10 -11.11 12.51
CA ILE A 131 4.29 -11.60 11.13
C ILE A 131 3.86 -10.51 10.13
N GLN A 132 2.67 -9.94 10.31
CA GLN A 132 2.16 -8.92 9.37
C GLN A 132 3.00 -7.65 9.40
N ASN A 133 3.44 -7.21 10.59
CA ASN A 133 4.31 -6.05 10.72
C ASN A 133 5.67 -6.27 10.05
N ASN A 134 6.22 -7.49 10.12
CA ASN A 134 7.44 -7.86 9.41
C ASN A 134 7.22 -7.89 7.89
N ASN A 135 6.13 -8.49 7.40
CA ASN A 135 5.80 -8.51 5.97
C ASN A 135 5.72 -7.08 5.39
N ILE A 136 5.07 -6.16 6.10
CA ILE A 136 4.95 -4.75 5.69
C ILE A 136 6.31 -4.03 5.78
N ASN A 137 7.11 -4.29 6.81
CA ASN A 137 8.43 -3.66 6.96
C ASN A 137 9.45 -4.17 5.94
N ASP A 138 9.45 -5.47 5.64
CA ASP A 138 10.31 -6.06 4.62
C ASP A 138 9.90 -5.56 3.24
N THR A 139 8.59 -5.48 2.99
CA THR A 139 8.07 -4.78 1.82
C THR A 139 8.62 -3.36 1.73
N LYS A 140 8.46 -2.52 2.77
CA LYS A 140 8.98 -1.14 2.77
C LYS A 140 10.48 -1.06 2.49
N LYS A 141 11.28 -2.02 2.99
CA LYS A 141 12.73 -2.08 2.74
C LYS A 141 13.07 -2.49 1.31
N ILE A 142 12.37 -3.49 0.77
CA ILE A 142 12.51 -3.92 -0.63
C ILE A 142 12.18 -2.73 -1.55
N THR A 143 11.16 -1.96 -1.20
CA THR A 143 10.82 -0.75 -1.91
C THR A 143 11.84 0.38 -1.80
N ALA A 144 12.60 0.43 -0.70
CA ALA A 144 13.61 1.47 -0.50
C ALA A 144 14.83 1.29 -1.43
N HIS A 145 14.96 0.15 -2.13
CA HIS A 145 15.86 0.06 -3.28
C HIS A 145 15.35 0.98 -4.38
N ARG A 146 15.96 2.17 -4.43
CA ARG A 146 15.69 3.23 -5.42
C ARG A 146 15.58 2.58 -6.80
N VAL A 147 14.43 2.76 -7.46
CA VAL A 147 14.33 2.63 -8.92
C VAL A 147 15.54 3.38 -9.48
N ASP A 148 16.45 2.65 -10.14
CA ASP A 148 17.61 3.28 -10.74
C ASP A 148 17.13 4.01 -12.00
N TYR A 149 16.57 5.19 -11.77
CA TYR A 149 16.05 6.07 -12.82
C TYR A 149 17.14 6.40 -13.84
N ARG A 150 18.43 6.42 -13.44
CA ARG A 150 19.53 6.64 -14.38
C ARG A 150 19.67 5.45 -15.33
N ARG A 151 19.69 4.24 -14.79
CA ARG A 151 19.73 3.01 -15.59
C ARG A 151 18.50 2.87 -16.48
N LEU A 152 17.30 3.10 -15.93
CA LEU A 152 16.04 3.04 -16.68
C LEU A 152 16.05 4.02 -17.86
N LYS A 153 16.45 5.27 -17.62
CA LYS A 153 16.59 6.27 -18.68
C LYS A 153 17.57 5.84 -19.76
N SER A 154 18.72 5.30 -19.34
CA SER A 154 19.76 4.82 -20.27
C SER A 154 19.28 3.65 -21.12
N GLU A 155 18.52 2.71 -20.54
CA GLU A 155 17.96 1.57 -21.27
C GLU A 155 16.85 2.01 -22.22
N MET A 156 15.99 2.95 -21.82
CA MET A 156 15.00 3.57 -22.72
C MET A 156 15.66 4.26 -23.92
N LEU A 157 16.69 5.09 -23.68
CA LEU A 157 17.43 5.74 -24.75
C LEU A 157 18.09 4.71 -25.68
N GLN A 158 18.73 3.69 -25.11
CA GLN A 158 19.37 2.65 -25.89
C GLN A 158 18.38 1.83 -26.72
N SER A 159 17.19 1.53 -26.17
CA SER A 159 16.14 0.82 -26.89
C SER A 159 15.64 1.65 -28.08
N LEU A 160 15.39 2.94 -27.86
CA LEU A 160 14.97 3.86 -28.91
C LEU A 160 16.06 3.96 -30.00
N ASP A 161 17.29 4.29 -29.60
CA ASP A 161 18.44 4.48 -30.49
C ASP A 161 18.74 3.25 -31.34
N LYS A 162 18.67 2.03 -30.79
CA LYS A 162 19.04 0.81 -31.53
C LYS A 162 17.91 0.19 -32.33
N HIS A 163 16.66 0.36 -31.87
CA HIS A 163 15.54 -0.48 -32.34
C HIS A 163 14.38 0.29 -32.96
N PHE A 164 14.38 1.62 -32.91
CA PHE A 164 13.36 2.42 -33.58
C PHE A 164 13.67 2.59 -35.07
N LYS A 165 12.84 2.00 -35.94
CA LYS A 165 13.03 1.91 -37.40
C LYS A 165 11.87 2.51 -38.20
N SER A 166 10.70 2.67 -37.59
CA SER A 166 9.47 3.10 -38.26
C SER A 166 8.52 3.77 -37.28
N ASP A 167 7.85 4.83 -37.72
CA ASP A 167 6.76 5.50 -37.01
C ASP A 167 5.38 4.87 -37.28
N ASP A 168 5.33 3.72 -37.98
CA ASP A 168 4.10 2.96 -38.18
C ASP A 168 3.73 2.15 -36.92
N PRO A 169 2.60 2.46 -36.25
CA PRO A 169 2.17 1.74 -35.07
C PRO A 169 1.57 0.36 -35.38
N LYS A 170 1.19 0.05 -36.62
CA LYS A 170 0.40 -1.15 -36.98
C LYS A 170 1.19 -2.45 -37.03
N ASN A 171 2.52 -2.38 -36.97
CA ASN A 171 3.37 -3.58 -37.03
C ASN A 171 3.67 -4.15 -35.64
N ASP A 172 2.68 -4.85 -35.07
CA ASP A 172 2.62 -5.31 -33.67
C ASP A 172 3.80 -6.15 -33.16
N LYS A 173 4.69 -6.62 -34.04
CA LYS A 173 5.82 -7.49 -33.69
C LYS A 173 7.16 -6.77 -33.52
N THR A 174 7.18 -5.45 -33.68
CA THR A 174 8.42 -4.67 -33.67
C THR A 174 8.52 -3.76 -32.45
N ILE A 175 9.74 -3.59 -31.92
CA ILE A 175 10.02 -2.62 -30.85
C ILE A 175 9.60 -1.20 -31.27
N SER A 176 9.68 -0.87 -32.57
CA SER A 176 9.20 0.42 -33.08
C SER A 176 7.68 0.61 -32.93
N SER A 177 6.88 -0.42 -33.24
CA SER A 177 5.43 -0.39 -32.96
C SER A 177 5.16 -0.25 -31.46
N GLY A 178 5.95 -0.92 -30.63
CA GLY A 178 5.97 -0.76 -29.19
C GLY A 178 6.12 0.70 -28.73
N TRP A 179 7.17 1.37 -29.20
CA TRP A 179 7.40 2.80 -28.95
C TRP A 179 6.25 3.68 -29.45
N ASN A 180 5.76 3.42 -30.67
CA ASN A 180 4.65 4.18 -31.24
C ASN A 180 3.35 4.04 -30.43
N LYS A 181 3.06 2.83 -29.92
CA LYS A 181 1.92 2.58 -29.03
C LYS A 181 2.11 3.28 -27.69
N LEU A 182 3.33 3.24 -27.13
CA LEU A 182 3.66 3.96 -25.91
C LEU A 182 3.43 5.47 -26.07
N PHE A 183 3.85 6.08 -27.18
CA PHE A 183 3.64 7.50 -27.45
C PHE A 183 2.15 7.88 -27.50
N ILE A 184 1.32 7.04 -28.13
CA ILE A 184 -0.12 7.27 -28.24
C ILE A 184 -0.84 7.03 -26.91
N GLN A 185 -0.62 5.86 -26.29
CA GLN A 185 -1.32 5.41 -25.08
C GLN A 185 -1.03 6.34 -23.90
N TYR A 186 0.23 6.70 -23.72
CA TYR A 186 0.68 7.51 -22.61
C TYR A 186 0.84 9.00 -22.97
N LYS A 187 0.49 9.40 -24.21
CA LYS A 187 0.56 10.80 -24.67
C LYS A 187 1.90 11.45 -24.34
N CYS A 188 2.99 10.79 -24.76
CA CYS A 188 4.35 11.26 -24.59
C CYS A 188 5.15 11.12 -25.90
N CYS A 189 6.33 11.73 -26.00
CA CYS A 189 7.19 11.69 -27.17
C CYS A 189 8.66 11.67 -26.76
N ALA A 190 9.47 10.80 -27.39
CA ALA A 190 10.88 10.62 -27.09
C ALA A 190 11.14 10.27 -25.61
N VAL A 191 12.40 10.05 -25.23
CA VAL A 191 12.74 9.81 -23.81
C VAL A 191 12.90 11.15 -23.10
N HIS A 192 13.66 12.06 -23.69
CA HIS A 192 13.77 13.47 -23.29
C HIS A 192 12.63 14.31 -23.86
N ASP A 193 12.40 15.48 -23.25
CA ASP A 193 11.55 16.49 -23.86
C ASP A 193 12.11 16.91 -25.22
N VAL A 194 11.22 16.95 -26.22
CA VAL A 194 11.55 17.47 -27.54
C VAL A 194 11.61 19.00 -27.44
N THR A 195 12.80 19.58 -27.60
CA THR A 195 13.01 21.04 -27.54
C THR A 195 13.20 21.68 -28.92
N GLY A 196 13.22 20.88 -29.99
CA GLY A 196 13.42 21.33 -31.36
C GLY A 196 13.62 20.18 -32.33
N THR A 197 14.17 20.50 -33.51
CA THR A 197 14.42 19.51 -34.58
C THR A 197 15.58 18.57 -34.28
N THR A 198 16.44 18.90 -33.30
CA THR A 198 17.46 17.98 -32.78
C THR A 198 16.93 17.31 -31.52
N ASN A 199 16.83 15.99 -31.54
CA ASN A 199 16.15 15.22 -30.49
C ASN A 199 16.59 13.73 -30.51
N ASP A 200 15.99 12.91 -29.63
CA ASP A 200 16.37 11.51 -29.44
C ASP A 200 16.18 10.62 -30.69
N PHE A 201 15.45 11.08 -31.73
CA PHE A 201 15.22 10.31 -32.95
C PHE A 201 16.34 10.44 -33.99
N ASP A 202 17.20 11.46 -33.89
CA ASP A 202 18.22 11.77 -34.90
C ASP A 202 19.20 10.64 -35.15
N THR A 203 19.56 9.91 -34.09
CA THR A 203 20.52 8.80 -34.15
C THR A 203 19.87 7.44 -34.45
N THR A 204 18.53 7.37 -34.39
CA THR A 204 17.81 6.12 -34.59
C THR A 204 17.89 5.61 -36.03
N PRO A 205 17.82 4.29 -36.27
CA PRO A 205 17.71 3.71 -37.60
C PRO A 205 16.54 4.24 -38.44
N TRP A 206 15.48 4.76 -37.82
CA TRP A 206 14.38 5.42 -38.53
C TRP A 206 14.87 6.63 -39.34
N CYS A 207 15.83 7.38 -38.80
CA CYS A 207 16.42 8.54 -39.46
C CYS A 207 17.72 8.27 -40.20
N THR A 208 18.57 7.38 -39.68
CA THR A 208 19.91 7.15 -40.24
C THR A 208 19.92 6.10 -41.35
N THR A 209 19.49 4.88 -41.04
CA THR A 209 19.69 3.71 -41.93
C THR A 209 18.49 3.41 -42.80
N SER A 210 17.28 3.45 -42.23
CA SER A 210 16.02 3.27 -42.96
C SER A 210 15.68 4.52 -43.76
N GLY A 211 16.10 5.70 -43.28
CA GLY A 211 15.89 6.99 -43.92
C GLY A 211 14.42 7.41 -44.05
N THR A 212 13.49 6.70 -43.40
CA THR A 212 12.05 6.94 -43.53
C THR A 212 11.61 8.24 -42.88
N CYS A 213 12.33 8.71 -41.86
CA CYS A 213 12.10 10.06 -41.32
C CYS A 213 12.43 11.14 -42.37
N GLN A 214 13.53 10.98 -43.11
CA GLN A 214 13.92 11.91 -44.18
C GLN A 214 12.98 11.84 -45.38
N ALA A 215 12.55 10.63 -45.77
CA ALA A 215 11.60 10.42 -46.86
C ALA A 215 10.23 11.06 -46.61
N THR A 216 9.84 11.20 -45.33
CA THR A 216 8.57 11.82 -44.92
C THR A 216 8.74 13.27 -44.45
N ALA A 217 9.95 13.84 -44.54
CA ALA A 217 10.32 15.13 -43.98
C ALA A 217 9.94 15.30 -42.49
N SER A 218 9.95 14.21 -41.72
CA SER A 218 9.59 14.18 -40.31
C SER A 218 10.82 14.25 -39.42
N GLN A 219 10.79 15.14 -38.42
CA GLN A 219 11.80 15.32 -37.37
C GLN A 219 11.45 14.51 -36.10
N ILE A 220 10.17 14.24 -35.88
CA ILE A 220 9.66 13.34 -34.84
C ILE A 220 8.58 12.42 -35.43
N PRO A 221 8.32 11.23 -34.85
CA PRO A 221 7.26 10.33 -35.28
C PRO A 221 5.89 11.01 -35.28
N LYS A 222 5.04 10.69 -36.25
CA LYS A 222 3.65 11.21 -36.28
C LYS A 222 2.84 10.85 -35.03
N THR A 223 3.18 9.73 -34.40
CA THR A 223 2.60 9.21 -33.16
C THR A 223 2.94 10.05 -31.93
N CYS A 224 3.93 10.93 -32.00
CA CYS A 224 4.25 11.91 -30.95
C CYS A 224 3.32 13.13 -30.92
N CYS A 225 2.52 13.33 -31.96
CA CYS A 225 1.67 14.51 -32.06
C CYS A 225 0.48 14.43 -31.10
N LYS A 226 0.04 15.61 -30.63
CA LYS A 226 -1.17 15.69 -29.82
C LYS A 226 -2.39 15.21 -30.60
N ASP A 227 -3.31 14.57 -29.88
CA ASP A 227 -4.60 14.07 -30.39
C ASP A 227 -4.50 13.04 -31.53
N VAL A 228 -3.29 12.48 -31.73
CA VAL A 228 -3.06 11.35 -32.62
C VAL A 228 -3.39 10.04 -31.91
N THR A 229 -4.02 9.14 -32.64
CA THR A 229 -4.46 7.80 -32.27
C THR A 229 -4.03 6.81 -33.36
N LEU A 230 -4.16 5.51 -33.08
CA LEU A 230 -3.90 4.46 -34.07
C LEU A 230 -4.71 4.63 -35.36
N ALA A 231 -5.91 5.22 -35.28
CA ALA A 231 -6.80 5.39 -36.42
C ALA A 231 -6.42 6.57 -37.34
N ASN A 232 -5.89 7.65 -36.77
CA ASN A 232 -5.66 8.91 -37.50
C ASN A 232 -4.18 9.31 -37.63
N TYR A 233 -3.21 8.50 -37.16
CA TYR A 233 -1.79 8.86 -37.17
C TYR A 233 -1.22 9.24 -38.54
N SER A 234 -1.75 8.66 -39.63
CA SER A 234 -1.32 9.00 -40.99
C SER A 234 -1.60 10.46 -41.36
N SER A 235 -2.61 11.06 -40.71
CA SER A 235 -3.08 12.44 -40.91
C SER A 235 -2.50 13.42 -39.89
N ALA A 236 -1.42 13.04 -39.18
CA ALA A 236 -0.77 13.94 -38.23
C ALA A 236 -0.31 15.24 -38.92
N PRO A 237 -0.51 16.41 -38.28
CA PRO A 237 -0.25 17.70 -38.89
C PRO A 237 1.26 17.95 -39.06
N SER A 238 1.67 18.41 -40.24
CA SER A 238 3.08 18.73 -40.53
C SER A 238 3.72 19.73 -39.56
N PRO A 239 3.02 20.76 -39.06
CA PRO A 239 3.55 21.63 -38.00
C PRO A 239 4.04 20.88 -36.76
N CYS A 240 3.48 19.71 -36.45
CA CYS A 240 3.95 18.86 -35.36
C CYS A 240 5.17 18.03 -35.75
N HIS A 241 5.02 17.13 -36.73
CA HIS A 241 6.04 16.11 -36.96
C HIS A 241 7.21 16.60 -37.85
N ALA A 242 6.98 17.56 -38.74
CA ALA A 242 7.99 18.09 -39.66
C ALA A 242 8.63 19.39 -39.14
N SER A 243 7.85 20.29 -38.55
CA SER A 243 8.35 21.59 -38.05
C SER A 243 8.62 21.62 -36.54
N VAL A 244 8.07 20.67 -35.78
CA VAL A 244 8.23 20.59 -34.31
C VAL A 244 7.81 21.89 -33.62
N ASN A 245 6.66 22.44 -34.02
CA ASN A 245 6.13 23.67 -33.45
C ASN A 245 5.74 23.44 -31.98
N PRO A 246 6.24 24.25 -31.02
CA PRO A 246 5.90 24.11 -29.62
C PRO A 246 4.38 24.05 -29.37
N GLY A 247 3.97 23.15 -28.47
CA GLY A 247 2.56 22.96 -28.13
C GLY A 247 1.79 22.00 -29.04
N THR A 248 2.38 21.51 -30.13
CA THR A 248 1.72 20.57 -31.07
C THR A 248 2.09 19.09 -30.86
N TYR A 249 3.14 18.81 -30.08
CA TYR A 249 3.61 17.46 -29.72
C TYR A 249 3.50 17.22 -28.21
N ASN A 250 3.56 15.95 -27.82
CA ASN A 250 3.50 15.48 -26.43
C ASN A 250 4.84 15.65 -25.69
N PRO A 251 4.85 15.74 -24.34
CA PRO A 251 6.07 15.87 -23.54
C PRO A 251 6.92 14.58 -23.52
N GLY A 252 8.15 14.65 -22.99
CA GLY A 252 9.08 13.55 -22.84
C GLY A 252 8.52 12.36 -22.06
N CYS A 253 8.72 11.14 -22.56
CA CYS A 253 8.18 9.93 -21.90
C CYS A 253 8.84 9.61 -20.57
N PHE A 254 10.07 10.05 -20.31
CA PHE A 254 10.78 9.62 -19.11
C PHE A 254 10.14 10.11 -17.81
N GLU A 255 9.70 11.37 -17.74
CA GLU A 255 9.02 11.88 -16.54
C GLU A 255 7.69 11.18 -16.30
N LEU A 256 6.97 10.83 -17.37
CA LEU A 256 5.74 10.05 -17.26
C LEU A 256 6.01 8.61 -16.78
N VAL A 257 7.03 7.95 -17.34
CA VAL A 257 7.45 6.61 -16.90
C VAL A 257 7.85 6.62 -15.42
N LYS A 258 8.46 7.69 -14.91
CA LYS A 258 8.69 7.83 -13.45
C LYS A 258 7.38 7.84 -12.67
N LEU A 259 6.36 8.56 -13.15
CA LEU A 259 5.05 8.61 -12.50
C LEU A 259 4.37 7.24 -12.51
N LEU A 260 4.44 6.51 -13.64
CA LEU A 260 3.89 5.15 -13.75
C LEU A 260 4.57 4.14 -12.81
N GLY A 261 5.83 4.39 -12.44
CA GLY A 261 6.58 3.58 -11.47
C GLY A 261 6.16 3.77 -10.01
N VAL A 262 5.30 4.76 -9.74
CA VAL A 262 4.77 5.02 -8.41
C VAL A 262 3.32 4.57 -8.38
N ALA A 263 3.03 3.51 -7.62
CA ALA A 263 1.65 3.18 -7.27
C ALA A 263 1.01 4.39 -6.58
N ASN A 264 -0.24 4.71 -6.93
CA ASN A 264 -0.96 5.87 -6.40
C ASN A 264 -1.44 5.63 -4.96
N VAL A 265 -0.50 5.34 -4.06
CA VAL A 265 -0.72 5.14 -2.64
C VAL A 265 0.01 6.25 -1.90
N GLU A 266 -0.74 7.01 -1.11
CA GLU A 266 -0.16 8.11 -0.36
C GLU A 266 0.73 7.58 0.77
N THR A 267 1.89 8.22 0.98
CA THR A 267 2.79 7.89 2.09
C THR A 267 2.06 7.93 3.45
N CYS A 268 1.07 8.81 3.59
CA CYS A 268 0.24 8.94 4.79
C CYS A 268 -0.57 7.66 5.06
N GLN A 269 -1.16 7.05 4.03
CA GLN A 269 -1.96 5.83 4.16
C GLN A 269 -1.10 4.66 4.66
N VAL A 270 0.10 4.48 4.07
CA VAL A 270 1.05 3.44 4.49
C VAL A 270 1.56 3.68 5.93
N PHE A 271 1.71 4.94 6.32
CA PHE A 271 2.06 5.30 7.70
C PHE A 271 0.92 4.93 8.67
N MET A 272 -0.32 5.30 8.35
CA MET A 272 -1.51 4.99 9.15
C MET A 272 -1.73 3.48 9.32
N LEU A 273 -1.55 2.69 8.26
CA LEU A 273 -1.60 1.22 8.31
C LEU A 273 -0.58 0.66 9.34
N SER A 274 0.67 1.11 9.21
CA SER A 274 1.78 0.67 10.07
C SER A 274 1.60 1.11 11.53
N PHE A 275 1.09 2.31 11.73
CA PHE A 275 0.82 2.87 13.05
C PHE A 275 -0.32 2.12 13.75
N SER A 276 -1.39 1.81 13.02
CA SER A 276 -2.54 1.04 13.51
C SER A 276 -2.13 -0.37 13.94
N LEU A 277 -1.32 -1.08 13.13
CA LEU A 277 -0.75 -2.38 13.51
C LEU A 277 0.13 -2.30 14.75
N SER A 278 0.94 -1.24 14.86
CA SER A 278 1.82 -1.05 16.03
C SER A 278 1.03 -0.80 17.31
N ILE A 279 -0.04 -0.01 17.24
CA ILE A 279 -0.97 0.19 18.38
C ILE A 279 -1.62 -1.14 18.78
N LEU A 280 -2.14 -1.90 17.81
CA LEU A 280 -2.73 -3.21 18.08
C LEU A 280 -1.73 -4.13 18.79
N ALA A 281 -0.49 -4.21 18.31
CA ALA A 281 0.56 -5.01 18.93
C ALA A 281 0.83 -4.60 20.39
N ILE A 282 1.05 -3.30 20.63
CA ILE A 282 1.40 -2.78 21.97
C ILE A 282 0.26 -3.02 22.95
N LEU A 283 -0.97 -2.73 22.57
CA LEU A 283 -2.13 -2.90 23.45
C LEU A 283 -2.46 -4.38 23.68
N GLN A 284 -2.24 -5.25 22.68
CA GLN A 284 -2.41 -6.70 22.85
C GLN A 284 -1.36 -7.29 23.80
N ILE A 285 -0.12 -6.78 23.77
CA ILE A 285 0.93 -7.14 24.74
C ILE A 285 0.53 -6.65 26.14
N LEU A 286 0.00 -5.43 26.26
CA LEU A 286 -0.47 -4.91 27.54
C LEU A 286 -1.60 -5.78 28.13
N ASP A 287 -2.56 -6.22 27.30
CA ASP A 287 -3.60 -7.17 27.70
C ASP A 287 -3.01 -8.48 28.24
N ALA A 288 -2.00 -9.03 27.56
CA ALA A 288 -1.32 -10.25 28.00
C ALA A 288 -0.65 -10.04 29.37
N ILE A 289 0.04 -8.92 29.56
CA ILE A 289 0.71 -8.59 30.83
C ILE A 289 -0.32 -8.46 31.95
N VAL A 290 -1.41 -7.72 31.73
CA VAL A 290 -2.47 -7.56 32.73
C VAL A 290 -3.07 -8.93 33.08
N ALA A 291 -3.33 -9.79 32.09
CA ALA A 291 -3.85 -11.13 32.33
C ALA A 291 -2.86 -12.00 33.13
N ILE A 292 -1.57 -11.99 32.78
CA ILE A 292 -0.51 -12.72 33.51
C ILE A 292 -0.42 -12.27 34.97
N VAL A 293 -0.55 -10.97 35.23
CA VAL A 293 -0.47 -10.44 36.60
C VAL A 293 -1.71 -10.80 37.40
N VAL A 294 -2.91 -10.72 36.83
CA VAL A 294 -4.18 -10.90 37.56
C VAL A 294 -4.59 -12.36 37.72
N LEU A 295 -4.29 -13.23 36.75
CA LEU A 295 -4.67 -14.65 36.76
C LEU A 295 -4.20 -15.40 38.02
N PRO A 296 -2.94 -15.30 38.47
CA PRO A 296 -2.47 -16.00 39.67
C PRO A 296 -3.26 -15.62 40.93
N PHE A 297 -3.59 -14.35 41.10
CA PHE A 297 -4.39 -13.89 42.25
C PHE A 297 -5.82 -14.46 42.20
N LEU A 298 -6.45 -14.45 41.03
CA LEU A 298 -7.79 -15.03 40.86
C LEU A 298 -7.81 -16.54 41.09
N ILE A 299 -6.79 -17.26 40.61
CA ILE A 299 -6.65 -18.71 40.82
C ILE A 299 -6.42 -19.02 42.31
N TYR A 300 -5.54 -18.27 42.97
CA TYR A 300 -5.27 -18.42 44.40
C TYR A 300 -6.53 -18.20 45.25
N ASP A 301 -7.24 -17.09 45.01
CA ASP A 301 -8.49 -16.78 45.69
C ASP A 301 -9.56 -17.85 45.44
N PHE A 302 -9.61 -18.41 44.23
CA PHE A 302 -10.56 -19.46 43.88
C PHE A 302 -10.25 -20.78 44.60
N ILE A 303 -8.98 -21.15 44.72
CA ILE A 303 -8.54 -22.38 45.41
C ILE A 303 -8.80 -22.28 46.92
N ILE A 304 -8.53 -21.13 47.54
CA ILE A 304 -8.69 -20.95 48.99
C ILE A 304 -10.15 -20.87 49.40
N ASN A 305 -10.98 -20.11 48.68
CA ASN A 305 -12.40 -19.95 49.04
C ASN A 305 -13.27 -21.19 48.73
N ARG A 306 -12.70 -22.24 48.14
CA ARG A 306 -13.37 -23.54 47.93
C ARG A 306 -13.11 -24.57 49.05
N LYS A 307 -12.22 -24.27 50.00
CA LYS A 307 -12.06 -25.03 51.24
C LYS A 307 -13.02 -24.53 52.30
#